data_AF-A0A652YZM7-F1
#
_entry.id   AF-A0A652YZM7-F1
#
_cell.length_a   1.000
_cell.length_b   1.000
_cell.length_c   1.000
_cell.angle_alpha   90.00
_cell.angle_beta   90.00
_cell.angle_gamma   90.00
#
_symmetry.space_group_name_H-M   'P 1'
#
loop_
_entity.id
_entity.type
_entity.pdbx_description
1 polymer ?
#
loop_
_entity_poly.entity_id
_entity_poly.type
_entity_poly.pdbx_seq_one_letter_code
_entity_poly.pdbx_strand_id
1 'polypeptide(L)'
;MAKHSRTWWGQKFISALESFTDSGRLQRGRAYSGDSRILHFDITKGLATATIRGNVNPYFGVYKEPHYETEVKMTAIAAKDWTKIIANMSSKASVVARLLLNEVPENIEDSFTAVGKHLLPYSSKDFQTECSCPDYSNPCKHIAGLCYRLSGEMDQDPFLLFEMRGISKEDLQAELIKSPLGKALASELGDRTLEPEVATSYFTKPQTGAIKEIPTLKQFWQGQKRLPQAIPFAAPTSVSAIAIKKQGDNPPFWHKDSSFIETMEALYDRVKNKNSALL
;
A
#
# COMPACT_ATOMS: atom_id res chain seq x y z
N MET A 1 18.06 5.88 -12.17
CA MET A 1 16.80 6.32 -12.82
C MET A 1 15.86 6.82 -11.73
N ALA A 2 15.23 7.99 -11.89
CA ALA A 2 14.27 8.49 -10.91
C ALA A 2 13.11 7.50 -10.73
N LYS A 3 12.77 7.17 -9.49
CA LYS A 3 11.76 6.18 -9.13
C LYS A 3 10.37 6.85 -9.24
N HIS A 4 9.68 6.63 -10.35
CA HIS A 4 8.38 7.29 -10.66
C HIS A 4 7.19 6.63 -9.99
N SER A 5 7.37 5.44 -9.42
CA SER A 5 6.43 4.83 -8.51
C SER A 5 7.13 4.33 -7.26
N ARG A 6 6.54 4.62 -6.10
CA ARG A 6 7.05 4.28 -4.77
C ARG A 6 6.77 2.82 -4.42
N THR A 7 5.82 2.18 -5.10
CA THR A 7 5.29 0.85 -4.78
C THR A 7 5.69 -0.18 -5.84
N TRP A 8 5.58 -1.46 -5.53
CA TRP A 8 5.88 -2.52 -6.50
C TRP A 8 4.81 -2.61 -7.60
N TRP A 9 3.55 -2.29 -7.30
CA TRP A 9 2.44 -2.35 -8.26
C TRP A 9 2.49 -1.19 -9.25
N GLY A 10 2.79 0.04 -8.82
CA GLY A 10 2.94 1.15 -9.75
C GLY A 10 4.17 0.97 -10.67
N GLN A 11 5.26 0.39 -10.16
CA GLN A 11 6.39 -0.02 -11.00
C GLN A 11 5.99 -1.06 -12.06
N LYS A 12 5.18 -2.07 -11.69
CA LYS A 12 4.66 -3.06 -12.63
C LYS A 12 3.73 -2.44 -13.67
N PHE A 13 2.86 -1.52 -13.24
CA PHE A 13 1.96 -0.78 -14.12
C PHE A 13 2.73 0.04 -15.16
N ILE A 14 3.73 0.82 -14.72
CA ILE A 14 4.60 1.57 -15.62
C ILE A 14 5.38 0.62 -16.52
N SER A 15 5.97 -0.45 -15.98
CA SER A 15 6.74 -1.42 -16.78
C SER A 15 5.90 -2.07 -17.88
N ALA A 16 4.62 -2.34 -17.61
CA ALA A 16 3.69 -2.83 -18.61
C ALA A 16 3.53 -1.80 -19.74
N LEU A 17 3.26 -0.53 -19.41
CA LEU A 17 3.19 0.56 -20.40
C LEU A 17 4.49 0.70 -21.22
N GLU A 18 5.64 0.59 -20.55
CA GLU A 18 6.96 0.72 -21.17
C GLU A 18 7.28 -0.43 -22.13
N SER A 19 6.68 -1.61 -21.93
CA SER A 19 6.91 -2.79 -22.77
C SER A 19 6.38 -2.66 -24.20
N PHE A 20 5.40 -1.77 -24.44
CA PHE A 20 4.75 -1.61 -25.74
C PHE A 20 4.75 -0.17 -26.26
N THR A 21 5.52 0.73 -25.63
CA THR A 21 5.61 2.14 -26.03
C THR A 21 7.07 2.54 -26.22
N ASP A 22 7.35 3.38 -27.23
CA ASP A 22 8.67 3.96 -27.45
C ASP A 22 9.19 4.76 -26.23
N SER A 23 10.44 4.51 -25.84
CA SER A 23 11.07 5.13 -24.67
C SER A 23 11.18 6.66 -24.77
N GLY A 24 11.42 7.19 -25.98
CA GLY A 24 11.45 8.62 -26.24
C GLY A 24 10.08 9.28 -26.05
N ARG A 25 8.99 8.58 -26.42
CA ARG A 25 7.61 9.03 -26.16
C ARG A 25 7.27 9.04 -24.68
N LEU A 26 7.64 7.98 -23.98
CA LEU A 26 7.43 7.88 -22.53
C LEU A 26 8.16 8.99 -21.79
N GLN A 27 9.42 9.26 -22.15
CA GLN A 27 10.20 10.36 -21.57
C GLN A 27 9.49 11.71 -21.76
N ARG A 28 8.93 11.98 -22.95
CA ARG A 28 8.12 13.20 -23.17
C ARG A 28 6.82 13.16 -22.37
N GLY A 29 6.16 12.01 -22.29
CA GLY A 29 4.92 11.83 -21.53
C GLY A 29 5.09 12.10 -20.04
N ARG A 30 6.24 11.75 -19.45
CA ARG A 30 6.57 12.08 -18.05
C ARG A 30 6.48 13.58 -17.76
N ALA A 31 6.82 14.44 -18.73
CA ALA A 31 6.70 15.89 -18.55
C ALA A 31 5.25 16.40 -18.53
N TYR A 32 4.27 15.55 -18.86
CA TYR A 32 2.84 15.87 -18.93
C TYR A 32 2.03 15.28 -17.77
N SER A 33 2.64 14.60 -16.81
CA SER A 33 1.92 13.95 -15.69
C SER A 33 1.63 14.85 -14.49
N GLY A 34 2.17 16.09 -14.47
CA GLY A 34 2.04 17.02 -13.35
C GLY A 34 0.84 17.96 -13.46
N ASP A 35 0.46 18.57 -12.33
CA ASP A 35 -0.70 19.48 -12.22
C ASP A 35 -0.59 20.73 -13.10
N SER A 36 0.62 21.12 -13.50
CA SER A 36 0.82 22.24 -14.43
C SER A 36 0.36 21.92 -15.86
N ARG A 37 0.21 20.64 -16.19
CA ARG A 37 -0.16 20.12 -17.51
C ARG A 37 -1.54 19.49 -17.52
N ILE A 38 -1.93 18.81 -16.45
CA ILE A 38 -3.24 18.20 -16.30
C ILE A 38 -4.17 19.21 -15.63
N LEU A 39 -5.12 19.74 -16.38
CA LEU A 39 -6.06 20.77 -15.90
C LEU A 39 -7.23 20.17 -15.11
N HIS A 40 -7.69 19.02 -15.58
CA HIS A 40 -8.75 18.25 -14.96
C HIS A 40 -8.33 16.78 -14.98
N PHE A 41 -8.62 16.07 -13.91
CA PHE A 41 -8.33 14.67 -13.72
C PHE A 41 -9.43 14.05 -12.89
N ASP A 42 -9.98 12.94 -13.38
CA ASP A 42 -11.02 12.20 -12.69
C ASP A 42 -10.87 10.70 -12.98
N ILE A 43 -11.21 9.88 -11.99
CA ILE A 43 -11.31 8.42 -12.14
C ILE A 43 -12.74 8.04 -11.75
N THR A 44 -13.49 7.53 -12.70
CA THR A 44 -14.86 7.08 -12.46
C THR A 44 -15.11 5.72 -13.10
N LYS A 45 -15.49 4.74 -12.27
CA LYS A 45 -15.90 3.39 -12.74
C LYS A 45 -14.84 2.72 -13.62
N GLY A 46 -13.58 2.88 -13.25
CA GLY A 46 -12.43 2.29 -13.96
C GLY A 46 -12.06 2.98 -15.28
N LEU A 47 -12.56 4.19 -15.52
CA LEU A 47 -12.12 5.09 -16.58
C LEU A 47 -11.37 6.28 -15.97
N ALA A 48 -10.09 6.43 -16.31
CA ALA A 48 -9.33 7.62 -15.97
C ALA A 48 -9.44 8.62 -17.12
N THR A 49 -9.91 9.83 -16.83
CA THR A 49 -10.06 10.92 -17.81
C THR A 49 -9.21 12.11 -17.39
N ALA A 50 -8.68 12.82 -18.38
CA ALA A 50 -7.95 14.05 -18.14
C ALA A 50 -8.01 15.04 -19.30
N THR A 51 -8.09 16.32 -18.95
CA THR A 51 -7.89 17.43 -19.88
C THR A 51 -6.44 17.90 -19.79
N ILE A 52 -5.66 17.71 -20.84
CA ILE A 52 -4.20 17.94 -20.83
C ILE A 52 -3.82 19.13 -21.72
N ARG A 53 -3.02 20.05 -21.18
CA ARG A 53 -2.44 21.18 -21.91
C ARG A 53 -1.40 20.72 -22.92
N GLY A 54 -1.67 20.99 -24.20
CA GLY A 54 -0.70 20.88 -25.26
C GLY A 54 0.30 22.04 -25.27
N ASN A 55 1.19 22.04 -26.26
CA ASN A 55 2.10 23.16 -26.50
C ASN A 55 1.60 23.98 -27.69
N VAL A 56 1.70 25.30 -27.57
CA VAL A 56 1.60 26.22 -28.71
C VAL A 56 2.77 25.94 -29.64
N ASN A 57 2.50 25.76 -30.93
CA ASN A 57 3.54 25.58 -31.93
C ASN A 57 3.13 26.25 -33.24
N PRO A 58 3.56 27.51 -33.47
CA PRO A 58 3.23 28.26 -34.68
C PRO A 58 3.71 27.59 -35.97
N TYR A 59 4.78 26.79 -35.92
CA TYR A 59 5.29 26.06 -37.09
C TYR A 59 4.28 25.02 -37.61
N PHE A 60 3.47 24.44 -36.72
CA PHE A 60 2.39 23.52 -37.07
C PHE A 60 1.00 24.18 -37.09
N GLY A 61 0.94 25.52 -37.16
CA GLY A 61 -0.33 26.26 -37.19
C GLY A 61 -1.12 26.25 -35.88
N VAL A 62 -0.49 25.86 -34.77
CA VAL A 62 -1.11 25.86 -33.44
C VAL A 62 -0.77 27.19 -32.75
N TYR A 63 -1.64 28.18 -32.91
CA TYR A 63 -1.44 29.55 -32.40
C TYR A 63 -2.02 29.79 -31.00
N LYS A 64 -2.95 28.94 -30.56
CA LYS A 64 -3.53 28.96 -29.21
C LYS A 64 -3.15 27.67 -28.49
N GLU A 65 -3.01 27.73 -27.16
CA GLU A 65 -2.76 26.55 -26.35
C GLU A 65 -3.92 25.55 -26.52
N PRO A 66 -3.69 24.35 -27.07
CA PRO A 66 -4.74 23.36 -27.23
C PRO A 66 -4.93 22.57 -25.94
N HIS A 67 -6.16 22.19 -25.66
CA HIS A 67 -6.50 21.26 -24.59
C HIS A 67 -6.93 19.94 -25.22
N TYR A 68 -6.36 18.84 -24.75
CA TYR A 68 -6.64 17.51 -25.27
C TYR A 68 -7.35 16.68 -24.21
N GLU A 69 -8.58 16.27 -24.51
CA GLU A 69 -9.26 15.22 -23.77
C GLU A 69 -8.56 13.89 -24.02
N THR A 70 -8.24 13.21 -22.92
CA THR A 70 -7.47 11.96 -22.89
C THR A 70 -8.16 10.98 -21.95
N GLU A 71 -8.27 9.73 -22.38
CA GLU A 71 -8.92 8.66 -21.65
C GLU A 71 -8.01 7.43 -21.59
N VAL A 72 -7.92 6.83 -20.40
CA VAL A 72 -7.24 5.56 -20.16
C VAL A 72 -8.19 4.65 -19.40
N LYS A 73 -8.49 3.50 -19.98
CA LYS A 73 -9.30 2.45 -19.39
C LYS A 73 -8.52 1.15 -19.37
N MET A 74 -8.69 0.36 -18.33
CA MET A 74 -8.17 -1.00 -18.29
C MET A 74 -9.25 -2.01 -18.70
N THR A 75 -8.84 -3.11 -19.32
CA THR A 75 -9.74 -4.21 -19.65
C THR A 75 -10.33 -4.79 -18.37
N ALA A 76 -11.64 -4.60 -18.17
CA ALA A 76 -12.35 -5.06 -17.00
C ALA A 76 -12.39 -6.59 -16.92
N ILE A 77 -12.36 -7.13 -15.70
CA ILE A 77 -12.51 -8.56 -15.45
C ILE A 77 -14.01 -8.86 -15.38
N ALA A 78 -14.46 -9.91 -16.06
CA ALA A 78 -15.87 -10.29 -16.07
C ALA A 78 -16.33 -10.71 -14.66
N ALA A 79 -17.59 -10.41 -14.31
CA ALA A 79 -18.15 -10.71 -12.99
C ALA A 79 -17.97 -12.19 -12.57
N LYS A 80 -18.15 -13.13 -13.51
CA LYS A 80 -17.94 -14.58 -13.28
C LYS A 80 -16.50 -14.93 -12.86
N ASP A 81 -15.52 -14.18 -13.36
CA ASP A 81 -14.10 -14.39 -13.06
C ASP A 81 -13.77 -13.73 -11.73
N TRP A 82 -14.34 -12.55 -11.44
CA TRP A 82 -14.29 -11.93 -10.11
C TRP A 82 -14.80 -12.84 -9.01
N THR A 83 -15.92 -13.54 -9.20
CA THR A 83 -16.43 -14.50 -8.22
C THR A 83 -15.40 -15.59 -7.88
N LYS A 84 -14.68 -16.11 -8.88
CA LYS A 84 -13.65 -17.14 -8.69
C LYS A 84 -12.40 -16.56 -8.02
N ILE A 85 -11.99 -15.37 -8.42
CA ILE A 85 -10.84 -14.65 -7.85
C ILE A 85 -11.09 -14.37 -6.36
N ILE A 86 -12.28 -13.84 -6.02
CA ILE A 86 -12.67 -13.56 -4.64
C ILE A 86 -12.71 -14.85 -3.83
N ALA A 87 -13.30 -15.94 -4.35
CA ALA A 87 -13.28 -17.22 -3.66
C ALA A 87 -11.85 -17.71 -3.34
N ASN A 88 -10.91 -17.52 -4.27
CA ASN A 88 -9.50 -17.84 -4.05
C ASN A 88 -8.84 -16.91 -3.02
N MET A 89 -9.09 -15.60 -3.07
CA MET A 89 -8.63 -14.65 -2.06
C MET A 89 -9.16 -15.01 -0.66
N SER A 90 -10.45 -15.31 -0.57
CA SER A 90 -11.15 -15.69 0.67
C SER A 90 -10.60 -16.96 1.32
N SER A 91 -9.89 -17.81 0.57
CA SER A 91 -9.23 -19.00 1.12
C SER A 91 -7.92 -18.70 1.86
N LYS A 92 -7.38 -17.48 1.72
CA LYS A 92 -6.07 -17.08 2.25
C LYS A 92 -6.22 -16.00 3.33
N ALA A 93 -6.05 -16.38 4.60
CA ALA A 93 -6.23 -15.48 5.75
C ALA A 93 -5.40 -14.19 5.64
N SER A 94 -4.14 -14.31 5.19
CA SER A 94 -3.24 -13.16 5.02
C SER A 94 -3.72 -12.17 3.96
N VAL A 95 -4.36 -12.65 2.89
CA VAL A 95 -4.89 -11.79 1.83
C VAL A 95 -6.15 -11.07 2.30
N VAL A 96 -7.09 -11.81 2.90
CA VAL A 96 -8.34 -11.24 3.42
C VAL A 96 -8.05 -10.18 4.47
N ALA A 97 -7.21 -10.49 5.47
CA ALA A 97 -6.90 -9.56 6.55
C ALA A 97 -6.31 -8.24 6.02
N ARG A 98 -5.35 -8.33 5.09
CA ARG A 98 -4.70 -7.15 4.50
C ARG A 98 -5.68 -6.32 3.65
N LEU A 99 -6.49 -6.96 2.81
CA LEU A 99 -7.47 -6.23 1.99
C LEU A 99 -8.55 -5.54 2.84
N LEU A 100 -8.97 -6.14 3.96
CA LEU A 100 -9.88 -5.48 4.93
C LEU A 100 -9.22 -4.32 5.67
N LEU A 101 -7.90 -4.35 5.85
CA LEU A 101 -7.08 -3.26 6.40
C LEU A 101 -6.69 -2.20 5.36
N ASN A 102 -7.25 -2.25 4.15
CA ASN A 102 -6.91 -1.37 3.02
C ASN A 102 -5.45 -1.53 2.54
N GLU A 103 -4.87 -2.71 2.69
CA GLU A 103 -3.54 -3.05 2.18
C GLU A 103 -3.62 -4.09 1.05
N VAL A 104 -2.84 -3.88 -0.02
CA VAL A 104 -2.70 -4.86 -1.10
C VAL A 104 -1.44 -5.71 -0.89
N PRO A 105 -1.57 -7.04 -0.71
CA PRO A 105 -0.42 -7.90 -0.47
C PRO A 105 0.44 -8.13 -1.71
N GLU A 106 1.74 -8.36 -1.54
CA GLU A 106 2.68 -8.57 -2.65
C GLU A 106 2.34 -9.80 -3.50
N ASN A 107 1.77 -10.82 -2.89
CA ASN A 107 1.35 -12.06 -3.55
C ASN A 107 -0.12 -12.02 -4.02
N ILE A 108 -0.71 -10.83 -4.17
CA ILE A 108 -2.11 -10.68 -4.59
C ILE A 108 -2.37 -11.33 -5.96
N GLU A 109 -1.40 -11.26 -6.88
CA GLU A 109 -1.46 -11.83 -8.24
C GLU A 109 -1.66 -13.35 -8.25
N ASP A 110 -1.22 -14.07 -7.22
CA ASP A 110 -1.45 -15.52 -7.09
C ASP A 110 -2.95 -15.85 -7.08
N SER A 111 -3.77 -14.90 -6.61
CA SER A 111 -5.22 -15.08 -6.57
C SER A 111 -5.87 -14.93 -7.94
N PHE A 112 -5.25 -14.16 -8.84
CA PHE A 112 -5.71 -13.90 -10.20
C PHE A 112 -5.20 -14.97 -11.18
N THR A 113 -3.93 -15.34 -11.07
CA THR A 113 -3.26 -16.30 -11.97
C THR A 113 -3.91 -17.69 -11.93
N ALA A 114 -4.43 -18.11 -10.77
CA ALA A 114 -5.19 -19.36 -10.64
C ALA A 114 -6.45 -19.44 -11.53
N VAL A 115 -6.97 -18.29 -11.97
CA VAL A 115 -8.14 -18.17 -12.87
C VAL A 115 -7.71 -17.74 -14.28
N GLY A 116 -6.40 -17.70 -14.57
CA GLY A 116 -5.86 -17.24 -15.84
C GLY A 116 -6.07 -15.75 -16.09
N LYS A 117 -6.13 -14.95 -15.02
CA LYS A 117 -6.28 -13.48 -15.06
C LYS A 117 -5.09 -12.80 -14.38
N HIS A 118 -5.02 -11.49 -14.51
CA HIS A 118 -4.04 -10.63 -13.86
C HIS A 118 -4.73 -9.38 -13.32
N LEU A 119 -4.34 -8.93 -12.13
CA LEU A 119 -4.81 -7.65 -11.60
C LEU A 119 -4.09 -6.52 -12.33
N LEU A 120 -2.77 -6.61 -12.37
CA LEU A 120 -1.92 -5.66 -13.05
C LEU A 120 -1.97 -5.87 -14.57
N PRO A 121 -1.74 -4.81 -15.35
CA PRO A 121 -1.64 -4.93 -16.80
C PRO A 121 -0.39 -5.73 -17.17
N TYR A 122 -0.53 -6.58 -18.20
CA TYR A 122 0.56 -7.42 -18.71
C TYR A 122 0.94 -7.08 -20.15
N SER A 123 -0.02 -6.56 -20.93
CA SER A 123 0.16 -6.26 -22.35
C SER A 123 -0.57 -5.00 -22.79
N SER A 124 -0.31 -4.55 -24.02
CA SER A 124 -1.05 -3.42 -24.61
C SER A 124 -2.56 -3.67 -24.70
N LYS A 125 -2.99 -4.93 -24.79
CA LYS A 125 -4.41 -5.32 -24.85
C LYS A 125 -5.15 -5.11 -23.53
N ASP A 126 -4.42 -4.90 -22.44
CA ASP A 126 -5.02 -4.54 -21.15
C ASP A 126 -5.46 -3.08 -21.10
N PHE A 127 -5.05 -2.26 -22.06
CA PHE A 127 -5.34 -0.84 -22.10
C PHE A 127 -6.23 -0.49 -23.29
N GLN A 128 -7.22 0.35 -23.03
CA GLN A 128 -8.01 1.03 -24.04
C GLN A 128 -7.80 2.52 -23.81
N THR A 129 -7.24 3.20 -24.80
CA THR A 129 -6.76 4.56 -24.65
C THR A 129 -7.17 5.41 -25.83
N GLU A 130 -7.67 6.60 -25.54
CA GLU A 130 -8.12 7.57 -26.53
C GLU A 130 -7.56 8.95 -26.19
N CYS A 131 -7.24 9.73 -27.22
CA CYS A 131 -6.79 11.11 -27.05
C CYS A 131 -7.18 11.93 -28.27
N SER A 132 -7.73 13.11 -28.03
CA SER A 132 -8.14 14.07 -29.07
C SER A 132 -6.97 14.79 -29.77
N CYS A 133 -5.72 14.45 -29.43
CA CYS A 133 -4.55 15.09 -30.03
C CYS A 133 -4.27 14.61 -31.46
N PRO A 134 -3.62 15.42 -32.31
CA PRO A 134 -3.35 15.07 -33.71
C PRO A 134 -2.23 14.03 -33.89
N ASP A 135 -1.73 13.43 -32.81
CA ASP A 135 -0.71 12.37 -32.87
C ASP A 135 -1.41 11.03 -33.17
N TYR A 136 -1.11 10.42 -34.31
CA TYR A 136 -1.65 9.11 -34.73
C TYR A 136 -1.19 7.93 -33.86
N SER A 137 -0.34 8.20 -32.89
CA SER A 137 0.29 7.18 -32.08
C SER A 137 -0.52 6.86 -30.84
N ASN A 138 -0.63 5.57 -30.52
CA ASN A 138 -1.28 5.11 -29.31
C ASN A 138 -0.37 4.15 -28.53
N PRO A 139 0.10 4.51 -27.32
CA PRO A 139 -0.16 5.76 -26.60
C PRO A 139 0.65 6.95 -27.13
N CYS A 140 0.01 8.13 -27.21
CA CYS A 140 0.68 9.41 -27.44
C CYS A 140 1.33 9.93 -26.16
N LYS A 141 2.06 11.06 -26.22
CA LYS A 141 2.67 11.66 -25.02
C LYS A 141 1.65 12.07 -23.94
N HIS A 142 0.43 12.44 -24.31
CA HIS A 142 -0.62 12.82 -23.35
C HIS A 142 -1.18 11.59 -22.63
N ILE A 143 -1.45 10.51 -23.37
CA ILE A 143 -1.84 9.22 -22.79
C ILE A 143 -0.75 8.71 -21.86
N ALA A 144 0.52 8.76 -22.28
CA ALA A 144 1.63 8.39 -21.42
C ALA A 144 1.68 9.25 -20.14
N GLY A 145 1.46 10.57 -20.25
CA GLY A 145 1.35 11.47 -19.09
C GLY A 145 0.22 11.10 -18.13
N LEU A 146 -0.96 10.75 -18.67
CA LEU A 146 -2.09 10.27 -17.89
C LEU A 146 -1.77 8.93 -17.20
N CYS A 147 -1.13 7.98 -17.88
CA CYS A 147 -0.72 6.73 -17.26
C CYS A 147 0.31 6.94 -16.11
N TYR A 148 1.25 7.87 -16.26
CA TYR A 148 2.16 8.23 -15.18
C TYR A 148 1.42 8.88 -14.00
N ARG A 149 0.44 9.76 -14.27
CA ARG A 149 -0.41 10.33 -13.22
C ARG A 149 -1.18 9.24 -12.49
N LEU A 150 -1.84 8.36 -13.25
CA LEU A 150 -2.61 7.22 -12.72
C LEU A 150 -1.75 6.29 -11.85
N SER A 151 -0.52 6.01 -12.27
CA SER A 151 0.42 5.23 -11.43
C SER A 151 0.74 5.93 -10.09
N GLY A 152 0.83 7.26 -10.07
CA GLY A 152 1.04 8.04 -8.86
C GLY A 152 -0.18 8.06 -7.93
N GLU A 153 -1.39 8.01 -8.50
CA GLU A 153 -2.62 7.84 -7.73
C GLU A 153 -2.72 6.42 -7.15
N MET A 154 -2.38 5.40 -7.93
CA MET A 154 -2.33 4.00 -7.46
C MET A 154 -1.31 3.78 -6.34
N ASP A 155 -0.22 4.57 -6.32
CA ASP A 155 0.74 4.54 -5.22
C ASP A 155 0.15 5.07 -3.90
N GLN A 156 -0.81 5.99 -3.99
CA GLN A 156 -1.50 6.58 -2.83
C GLN A 156 -2.69 5.74 -2.40
N ASP A 157 -3.49 5.26 -3.36
CA ASP A 157 -4.61 4.35 -3.16
C ASP A 157 -4.50 3.12 -4.08
N PRO A 158 -4.01 1.98 -3.56
CA PRO A 158 -3.84 0.78 -4.36
C PRO A 158 -5.16 0.12 -4.77
N PHE A 159 -6.30 0.48 -4.15
CA PHE A 159 -7.60 -0.08 -4.54
C PHE A 159 -8.10 0.43 -5.89
N LEU A 160 -7.52 1.53 -6.39
CA LEU A 160 -7.73 1.98 -7.77
C LEU A 160 -7.39 0.90 -8.80
N LEU A 161 -6.44 -0.01 -8.52
CA LEU A 161 -6.16 -1.16 -9.40
C LEU A 161 -7.38 -2.06 -9.60
N PHE A 162 -8.16 -2.26 -8.54
CA PHE A 162 -9.37 -3.08 -8.56
C PHE A 162 -10.51 -2.34 -9.27
N GLU A 163 -10.64 -1.03 -8.99
CA GLU A 163 -11.64 -0.19 -9.66
C GLU A 163 -11.41 -0.13 -11.17
N MET A 164 -10.15 0.05 -11.60
CA MET A 164 -9.76 -0.01 -13.00
C MET A 164 -10.04 -1.38 -13.65
N ARG A 165 -10.08 -2.46 -12.85
CA ARG A 165 -10.50 -3.81 -13.29
C ARG A 165 -11.99 -4.10 -13.10
N GLY A 166 -12.78 -3.10 -12.70
CA GLY A 166 -14.24 -3.13 -12.70
C GLY A 166 -14.90 -3.59 -11.40
N ILE A 167 -14.20 -3.56 -10.26
CA ILE A 167 -14.80 -3.78 -8.94
C ILE A 167 -14.42 -2.66 -7.98
N SER A 168 -15.40 -2.08 -7.29
CA SER A 168 -15.14 -1.06 -6.27
C SER A 168 -14.46 -1.68 -5.05
N LYS A 169 -13.80 -0.84 -4.25
CA LYS A 169 -13.24 -1.25 -2.96
C LYS A 169 -14.34 -1.79 -2.04
N GLU A 170 -15.46 -1.09 -1.98
CA GLU A 170 -16.58 -1.39 -1.11
C GLU A 170 -17.20 -2.74 -1.49
N ASP A 171 -17.42 -2.97 -2.79
CA ASP A 171 -17.97 -4.25 -3.28
C ASP A 171 -16.98 -5.40 -3.03
N LEU A 172 -15.68 -5.18 -3.28
CA LEU A 172 -14.65 -6.18 -3.03
C LEU A 172 -14.63 -6.57 -1.54
N GLN A 173 -14.59 -5.60 -0.63
CA GLN A 173 -14.59 -5.84 0.81
C GLN A 173 -15.90 -6.49 1.26
N ALA A 174 -17.05 -6.05 0.75
CA ALA A 174 -18.35 -6.65 1.05
C ALA A 174 -18.40 -8.13 0.65
N GLU A 175 -17.88 -8.49 -0.52
CA GLU A 175 -17.79 -9.90 -0.94
C GLU A 175 -16.80 -10.71 -0.09
N LEU A 176 -15.64 -10.14 0.26
CA LEU A 176 -14.69 -10.81 1.14
C LEU A 176 -15.28 -11.11 2.53
N ILE A 177 -16.04 -10.17 3.09
CA ILE A 177 -16.71 -10.31 4.40
C ILE A 177 -17.76 -11.42 4.38
N LYS A 178 -18.36 -11.77 3.24
CA LYS A 178 -19.34 -12.87 3.17
C LYS A 178 -18.70 -14.24 3.44
N SER A 179 -17.40 -14.41 3.20
CA SER A 179 -16.68 -15.65 3.46
C SER A 179 -16.57 -15.96 4.96
N PRO A 180 -16.48 -17.24 5.39
CA PRO A 180 -16.33 -17.58 6.81
C PRO A 180 -15.13 -16.90 7.48
N LEU A 181 -14.02 -16.80 6.76
CA LEU A 181 -12.79 -16.15 7.22
C LEU A 181 -12.92 -14.63 7.29
N GLY A 182 -13.55 -14.02 6.27
CA GLY A 182 -13.86 -12.60 6.26
C GLY A 182 -14.80 -12.20 7.39
N LYS A 183 -15.83 -12.99 7.70
CA LYS A 183 -16.71 -12.77 8.86
C LYS A 183 -15.94 -12.79 10.18
N ALA A 184 -15.09 -13.81 10.37
CA ALA A 184 -14.29 -13.94 11.58
C ALA A 184 -13.35 -12.75 11.77
N LEU A 185 -12.65 -12.33 10.70
CA LEU A 185 -11.74 -11.18 10.74
C LEU A 185 -12.49 -9.86 10.92
N ALA A 186 -13.57 -9.63 10.18
CA ALA A 186 -14.38 -8.41 10.29
C ALA A 186 -14.98 -8.25 11.70
N SER A 187 -15.36 -9.36 12.35
CA SER A 187 -15.83 -9.36 13.74
C SER A 187 -14.77 -8.90 14.74
N GLU A 188 -13.48 -9.17 14.48
CA GLU A 188 -12.38 -8.72 15.35
C GLU A 188 -11.90 -7.31 15.00
N LEU A 189 -12.04 -6.90 13.73
CA LEU A 189 -11.75 -5.55 13.22
C LEU A 189 -12.81 -4.52 13.65
N GLY A 190 -14.07 -4.94 13.81
CA GLY A 190 -15.16 -4.09 14.25
C GLY A 190 -14.92 -3.56 15.67
N ASP A 191 -14.99 -2.23 15.82
CA ASP A 191 -14.92 -1.42 17.04
C ASP A 191 -14.70 -2.18 18.37
N ARG A 192 -13.48 -2.69 18.56
CA ARG A 192 -12.87 -2.68 19.89
C ARG A 192 -12.17 -1.34 20.07
N THR A 193 -12.97 -0.28 20.10
CA THR A 193 -12.52 0.99 20.66
C THR A 193 -12.46 0.79 22.17
N LEU A 194 -11.37 0.15 22.62
CA LEU A 194 -11.03 0.14 24.03
C LEU A 194 -10.72 1.59 24.36
N GLU A 195 -11.63 2.25 25.07
CA GLU A 195 -11.34 3.55 25.63
C GLU A 195 -10.06 3.42 26.45
N PRO A 196 -9.00 4.19 26.13
CA PRO A 196 -7.75 4.08 26.86
C PRO A 196 -8.01 4.48 28.31
N GLU A 197 -7.99 3.50 29.21
CA GLU A 197 -8.17 3.76 30.63
C GLU A 197 -6.91 4.45 31.16
N VAL A 198 -7.08 5.63 31.75
CA VAL A 198 -5.96 6.43 32.26
C VAL A 198 -5.34 5.69 33.44
N ALA A 199 -4.16 5.11 33.23
CA ALA A 199 -3.42 4.46 34.28
C ALA A 199 -2.94 5.50 35.31
N THR A 200 -3.46 5.44 36.54
CA THR A 200 -3.01 6.31 37.66
C THR A 200 -1.64 5.94 38.21
N SER A 201 -1.01 4.90 37.68
CA SER A 201 0.32 4.42 38.10
C SER A 201 1.02 3.68 36.97
N TYR A 202 2.34 3.82 36.91
CA TYR A 202 3.22 3.03 36.03
C TYR A 202 3.33 1.56 36.46
N PHE A 203 2.95 1.24 37.69
CA PHE A 203 3.09 -0.10 38.25
C PHE A 203 1.71 -0.72 38.53
N THR A 204 1.61 -2.04 38.34
CA THR A 204 0.42 -2.81 38.73
C THR A 204 0.24 -2.68 40.25
N LYS A 205 -0.79 -1.96 40.68
CA LYS A 205 -1.12 -1.84 42.11
C LYS A 205 -1.61 -3.20 42.61
N PRO A 206 -1.03 -3.76 43.69
CA PRO A 206 -1.54 -4.99 44.27
C PRO A 206 -2.97 -4.75 44.78
N GLN A 207 -3.90 -5.61 44.37
CA GLN A 207 -5.26 -5.60 44.88
C GLN A 207 -5.37 -6.59 46.04
N THR A 208 -6.07 -6.19 47.10
CA THR A 208 -6.36 -7.09 48.21
C THR A 208 -7.49 -8.06 47.82
N GLY A 209 -7.17 -9.35 47.74
CA GLY A 209 -8.16 -10.40 47.53
C GLY A 209 -8.64 -10.99 48.85
N ALA A 210 -9.93 -11.29 48.96
CA ALA A 210 -10.46 -12.06 50.09
C ALA A 210 -9.89 -13.49 50.07
N ILE A 211 -9.31 -13.92 51.18
CA ILE A 211 -8.75 -15.26 51.32
C ILE A 211 -9.91 -16.24 51.52
N LYS A 212 -10.10 -17.18 50.59
CA LYS A 212 -11.18 -18.19 50.66
C LYS A 212 -10.95 -19.25 51.74
N GLU A 213 -9.69 -19.59 52.03
CA GLU A 213 -9.31 -20.59 53.02
C GLU A 213 -8.07 -20.12 53.80
N ILE A 214 -8.09 -20.22 55.12
CA ILE A 214 -6.96 -19.82 55.97
C ILE A 214 -5.84 -20.86 55.78
N PRO A 215 -4.66 -20.49 55.26
CA PRO A 215 -3.59 -21.44 55.03
C PRO A 215 -3.02 -21.94 56.36
N THR A 216 -2.61 -23.21 56.40
CA THR A 216 -1.85 -23.74 57.54
C THR A 216 -0.47 -23.07 57.65
N LEU A 217 0.13 -23.08 58.84
CA LEU A 217 1.47 -22.52 59.10
C LEU A 217 2.52 -23.00 58.08
N LYS A 218 2.48 -24.27 57.69
CA LYS A 218 3.40 -24.82 56.68
C LYS A 218 3.14 -24.25 55.28
N GLN A 219 1.88 -24.12 54.88
CA GLN A 219 1.50 -23.54 53.58
C GLN A 219 1.80 -22.05 53.49
N PHE A 220 1.71 -21.33 54.62
CA PHE A 220 2.10 -19.93 54.69
C PHE A 220 3.60 -19.74 54.39
N TRP A 221 4.47 -20.55 55.02
CA TRP A 221 5.92 -20.42 54.84
C TRP A 221 6.46 -21.04 53.54
N GLN A 222 5.81 -22.06 52.99
CA GLN A 222 6.31 -22.78 51.81
C GLN A 222 5.55 -22.46 50.52
N GLY A 223 4.42 -21.75 50.61
CA GLY A 223 3.45 -21.58 49.53
C GLY A 223 2.67 -22.88 49.25
N GLN A 224 1.42 -22.76 48.81
CA GLN A 224 0.66 -23.94 48.34
C GLN A 224 1.22 -24.51 47.03
N LYS A 225 1.80 -23.65 46.18
CA LYS A 225 2.52 -24.02 44.97
C LYS A 225 3.97 -23.58 45.11
N ARG A 226 4.89 -24.46 44.73
CA ARG A 226 6.31 -24.12 44.62
C ARG A 226 6.47 -23.00 43.58
N LEU A 227 7.07 -21.89 43.99
CA LEU A 227 7.39 -20.81 43.05
C LEU A 227 8.34 -21.36 41.96
N PRO A 228 8.21 -20.89 40.70
CA PRO A 228 9.17 -21.22 39.66
C PRO A 228 10.58 -20.87 40.14
N GLN A 229 11.50 -21.83 40.06
CA GLN A 229 12.90 -21.61 40.50
C GLN A 229 13.65 -20.65 39.58
N ALA A 230 13.17 -20.49 38.34
CA ALA A 230 13.62 -19.49 37.40
C ALA A 230 12.48 -18.52 37.14
N ILE A 231 12.71 -17.24 37.44
CA ILE A 231 11.91 -16.16 36.88
C ILE A 231 12.40 -16.05 35.43
N PRO A 232 11.59 -16.36 34.40
CA PRO A 232 12.01 -16.11 33.03
C PRO A 232 12.28 -14.60 32.92
N PHE A 233 13.53 -14.22 32.73
CA PHE A 233 13.84 -12.87 32.30
C PHE A 233 13.06 -12.65 31.01
N ALA A 234 12.15 -11.67 31.04
CA ALA A 234 11.53 -11.20 29.81
C ALA A 234 12.67 -10.80 28.88
N ALA A 235 12.82 -11.50 27.76
CA ALA A 235 13.73 -11.06 26.73
C ALA A 235 13.32 -9.62 26.38
N PRO A 236 14.24 -8.64 26.43
CA PRO A 236 13.89 -7.28 26.06
C PRO A 236 13.27 -7.31 24.68
N THR A 237 12.06 -6.78 24.54
CA THR A 237 11.38 -6.66 23.26
C THR A 237 12.31 -5.90 22.31
N SER A 238 12.72 -6.57 21.23
CA SER A 238 13.60 -6.00 20.23
C SER A 238 12.83 -5.03 19.34
N VAL A 239 12.37 -3.91 19.89
CA VAL A 239 11.92 -2.78 19.08
C VAL A 239 13.18 -2.01 18.69
N SER A 240 13.63 -2.21 17.46
CA SER A 240 14.88 -1.65 16.91
C SER A 240 14.87 -0.13 16.68
N ALA A 241 14.02 0.60 17.42
CA ALA A 241 13.61 2.00 17.26
C ALA A 241 12.31 2.20 16.47
N ILE A 242 11.42 3.02 17.03
CA ILE A 242 10.44 3.78 16.25
C ILE A 242 11.24 4.91 15.61
N ALA A 243 11.79 4.67 14.42
CA ALA A 243 12.36 5.76 13.63
C ALA A 243 11.21 6.75 13.34
N ILE A 244 11.29 7.96 13.89
CA ILE A 244 10.32 9.02 13.59
C ILE A 244 10.59 9.46 12.14
N LYS A 245 9.91 8.80 11.18
CA LYS A 245 10.05 9.03 9.72
C LYS A 245 9.38 10.34 9.25
N LYS A 246 9.52 11.45 9.98
CA LYS A 246 8.80 12.70 9.67
C LYS A 246 9.51 13.61 8.65
N GLN A 247 10.78 13.36 8.29
CA GLN A 247 11.59 14.29 7.47
C GLN A 247 12.32 13.63 6.27
N GLY A 248 12.06 12.35 5.97
CA GLY A 248 12.67 11.65 4.84
C GLY A 248 14.17 11.33 5.00
N ASP A 249 14.81 10.89 3.91
CA ASP A 249 16.19 10.41 3.90
C ASP A 249 17.26 11.50 4.05
N ASN A 250 16.94 12.76 3.74
CA ASN A 250 17.90 13.86 3.70
C ASN A 250 17.33 15.11 4.38
N PRO A 251 17.26 15.13 5.72
CA PRO A 251 16.78 16.32 6.43
C PRO A 251 17.75 17.50 6.25
N PRO A 252 17.29 18.76 6.39
CA PRO A 252 18.12 19.94 6.11
C PRO A 252 19.44 20.04 6.88
N PHE A 253 19.57 19.38 8.03
CA PHE A 253 20.79 19.32 8.84
C PHE A 253 21.76 18.21 8.42
N TRP A 254 21.39 17.36 7.47
CA TRP A 254 22.17 16.23 7.01
C TRP A 254 22.88 16.56 5.70
N HIS A 255 24.19 16.75 5.78
CA HIS A 255 25.02 17.22 4.65
C HIS A 255 25.87 16.11 4.01
N LYS A 256 25.48 14.85 4.18
CA LYS A 256 26.18 13.70 3.59
C LYS A 256 25.41 13.16 2.39
N ASP A 257 26.13 12.52 1.47
CA ASP A 257 25.55 11.91 0.26
C ASP A 257 24.83 10.57 0.51
N SER A 258 24.86 10.06 1.75
CA SER A 258 24.18 8.82 2.17
C SER A 258 22.88 9.13 2.89
N SER A 259 21.88 8.22 2.88
CA SER A 259 20.64 8.43 3.64
C SER A 259 20.93 8.61 5.14
N PHE A 260 20.31 9.64 5.73
CA PHE A 260 20.29 9.87 7.16
C PHE A 260 19.66 8.68 7.89
N ILE A 261 18.57 8.14 7.36
CA ILE A 261 17.83 7.03 7.98
C ILE A 261 18.71 5.78 8.01
N GLU A 262 19.29 5.38 6.88
CA GLU A 262 20.19 4.21 6.81
C GLU A 262 21.39 4.37 7.74
N THR A 263 21.94 5.59 7.82
CA THR A 263 23.06 5.88 8.72
C THR A 263 22.67 5.76 10.18
N MET A 264 21.50 6.26 10.56
CA MET A 264 20.98 6.17 11.92
C MET A 264 20.65 4.73 12.30
N GLU A 265 20.01 3.95 11.43
CA GLU A 265 19.72 2.52 11.64
C GLU A 265 21.01 1.73 11.91
N ALA A 266 22.05 1.93 11.08
CA ALA A 266 23.35 1.30 11.28
C ALA A 266 24.01 1.71 12.60
N LEU A 267 23.81 2.95 13.05
CA LEU A 267 24.36 3.46 14.31
C LEU A 267 23.63 2.87 15.52
N TYR A 268 22.30 2.77 15.46
CA TYR A 268 21.48 2.11 16.47
C TYR A 268 21.86 0.62 16.62
N ASP A 269 22.03 -0.10 15.52
CA ASP A 269 22.47 -1.50 15.54
C ASP A 269 23.86 -1.66 16.16
N ARG A 270 24.80 -0.75 15.85
CA ARG A 270 26.13 -0.78 16.47
C ARG A 270 26.07 -0.51 17.97
N VAL A 271 25.28 0.46 18.42
CA VAL A 271 25.13 0.77 19.86
C VAL A 271 24.51 -0.42 20.60
N LYS A 272 23.48 -1.04 20.01
CA LYS A 272 22.84 -2.25 20.54
C LYS A 272 23.84 -3.40 20.72
N ASN A 273 24.66 -3.65 19.71
CA ASN A 273 25.59 -4.79 19.71
C ASN A 273 26.87 -4.53 20.51
N LYS A 274 27.28 -3.27 20.72
CA LYS A 274 28.51 -2.95 21.47
C LYS A 274 28.45 -3.39 22.95
N ASN A 275 27.26 -3.48 23.52
CA ASN A 275 27.05 -3.88 24.91
C ASN A 275 26.73 -5.37 25.09
N SER A 276 26.61 -6.17 24.01
CA SER A 276 26.30 -7.59 24.13
C SER A 276 27.46 -8.45 24.64
N ALA A 277 28.68 -7.89 24.74
CA ALA A 277 29.85 -8.56 25.32
C ALA A 277 30.09 -8.21 26.81
N LEU A 278 29.26 -7.35 27.40
CA LEU A 278 29.32 -6.92 28.80
C LEU A 278 28.16 -7.46 29.67
N LEU A 279 27.29 -8.28 29.10
CA LEU A 279 26.18 -8.99 29.76
C LEU A 279 26.37 -10.49 29.55
#